data_AF-A0A960PB09-F1
#
_entry.id   AF-A0A960PB09-F1
#
_cell.length_a   1.000
_cell.length_b   1.000
_cell.length_c   1.000
_cell.angle_alpha   90.00
_cell.angle_beta   90.00
_cell.angle_gamma   90.00
#
_symmetry.space_group_name_H-M   'P 1'
#
loop_
_entity.id
_entity.type
_entity.pdbx_description
1 polymer ?
#
loop_
_entity_poly.entity_id
_entity_poly.type
_entity_poly.pdbx_seq_one_letter_code
_entity_poly.pdbx_strand_id
1 'polypeptide(L)'
;MLRSQQDTLGKVIAGTAAATQRPALPAASHSLPILTCVYQSAGGGVAQSHHWVGAPPAWHRAIPAGHPLNQLVSAPVESCPASLTSSAAAAPRAAAVAPPPAPQPQPQSARQAVPLPSFEPTQKDFRTEGRALAKVYAALFAGEFGAVPYGRESVELQTLLDAYIDGFGRNCAQQLPANKVEVTEEVCVAETVTRNGYGVEVNRYCSQWRTRGTGVYADPELYGVSKAMQRVGKANSIGTVMSMMQGGLGGVMQLAQRLKTIKSDVPAMVKQNECSHALRRFQDNLQLYASGKSAKRLDGAAPAAAPAPTAESQSFPRLIDDLISANSQTWAANRYIRGSISGVNVSSTDPQGRPARIRASYAFDGLSGRSAGTVEVEFSEGVPRCLYYWDRPDVCRAPDRGIVARYTSGAYTATPN
;
A
#
# COMPACT_ATOMS: atom_id res chain seq x y z
N MET A 1 41.87 -21.19 -49.78
CA MET A 1 42.02 -22.02 -50.99
C MET A 1 42.30 -23.45 -50.57
N LEU A 2 41.60 -24.40 -51.19
CA LEU A 2 41.79 -25.86 -51.22
C LEU A 2 41.46 -26.71 -49.98
N ARG A 3 40.47 -27.59 -50.21
CA ARG A 3 40.05 -28.78 -49.47
C ARG A 3 41.03 -29.94 -49.68
N SER A 4 41.06 -30.89 -48.74
CA SER A 4 41.17 -32.35 -49.00
C SER A 4 40.77 -33.07 -47.70
N GLN A 5 39.57 -33.65 -47.60
CA GLN A 5 39.18 -35.05 -47.91
C GLN A 5 39.87 -36.09 -47.02
N GLN A 6 39.13 -36.71 -46.06
CA GLN A 6 38.24 -37.89 -46.17
C GLN A 6 39.03 -39.21 -46.11
N ASP A 7 38.92 -39.96 -45.00
CA ASP A 7 38.04 -41.14 -44.77
C ASP A 7 38.91 -42.42 -44.84
N THR A 8 38.75 -43.52 -44.09
CA THR A 8 37.54 -44.33 -43.87
C THR A 8 37.81 -45.49 -42.87
N LEU A 9 36.79 -45.83 -42.05
CA LEU A 9 36.25 -47.16 -41.64
C LEU A 9 37.10 -48.21 -40.87
N GLY A 10 36.56 -49.04 -39.95
CA GLY A 10 35.21 -49.40 -39.46
C GLY A 10 35.36 -50.28 -38.18
N LYS A 11 34.38 -50.65 -37.34
CA LYS A 11 33.07 -51.34 -37.49
C LYS A 11 32.42 -51.37 -36.08
N VAL A 12 31.23 -50.82 -35.81
CA VAL A 12 29.86 -51.42 -35.74
C VAL A 12 29.71 -52.74 -34.95
N ILE A 13 28.94 -52.72 -33.83
CA ILE A 13 27.76 -53.56 -33.43
C ILE A 13 27.02 -52.81 -32.27
N ALA A 14 25.87 -52.15 -32.48
CA ALA A 14 24.46 -52.58 -32.28
C ALA A 14 24.04 -53.03 -30.86
N GLY A 15 22.97 -52.45 -30.30
CA GLY A 15 22.23 -53.07 -29.18
C GLY A 15 21.39 -52.17 -28.26
N THR A 16 20.12 -51.99 -28.62
CA THR A 16 18.93 -51.96 -27.73
C THR A 16 18.85 -50.99 -26.53
N ALA A 17 17.99 -49.97 -26.69
CA ALA A 17 17.37 -49.22 -25.60
C ALA A 17 16.14 -49.98 -25.07
N ALA A 18 16.16 -50.34 -23.78
CA ALA A 18 15.01 -50.85 -23.06
C ALA A 18 14.82 -50.04 -21.77
N ALA A 19 13.59 -49.59 -21.57
CA ALA A 19 13.13 -48.84 -20.42
C ALA A 19 13.34 -49.62 -19.11
N THR A 20 13.80 -48.92 -18.07
CA THR A 20 13.62 -49.39 -16.69
C THR A 20 12.82 -48.35 -15.93
N GLN A 21 11.60 -48.76 -15.59
CA GLN A 21 10.63 -48.06 -14.78
C GLN A 21 11.24 -47.68 -13.42
N ARG A 22 11.09 -46.41 -13.02
CA ARG A 22 11.19 -46.03 -11.62
C ARG A 22 9.91 -46.48 -10.91
N PRO A 23 9.99 -47.12 -9.73
CA PRO A 23 8.82 -47.39 -8.93
C PRO A 23 8.24 -46.07 -8.40
N ALA A 24 6.96 -45.85 -8.66
CA ALA A 24 6.16 -44.86 -7.98
C ALA A 24 5.62 -45.47 -6.68
N LEU A 25 5.83 -44.79 -5.54
CA LEU A 25 5.14 -44.98 -4.26
C LEU A 25 5.58 -43.84 -3.30
N PRO A 26 4.76 -43.44 -2.33
CA PRO A 26 3.41 -42.88 -2.40
C PRO A 26 3.43 -41.36 -2.11
N ALA A 27 2.27 -40.70 -2.28
CA ALA A 27 2.06 -39.32 -1.87
C ALA A 27 2.29 -39.15 -0.36
N ALA A 28 3.47 -38.65 0.02
CA ALA A 28 3.74 -38.18 1.37
C ALA A 28 3.05 -36.82 1.56
N SER A 29 1.96 -36.84 2.32
CA SER A 29 1.41 -35.66 2.98
C SER A 29 2.47 -35.08 3.92
N HIS A 30 3.32 -34.20 3.39
CA HIS A 30 4.30 -33.47 4.18
C HIS A 30 3.60 -32.32 4.90
N SER A 31 3.27 -32.52 6.18
CA SER A 31 3.26 -31.41 7.13
C SER A 31 4.67 -30.84 7.16
N LEU A 32 4.85 -29.63 6.62
CA LEU A 32 6.14 -28.94 6.68
C LEU A 32 6.53 -28.72 8.15
N PRO A 33 7.78 -29.01 8.57
CA PRO A 33 8.20 -28.77 9.94
C PRO A 33 8.13 -27.26 10.24
N ILE A 34 7.56 -26.90 11.38
CA ILE A 34 7.52 -25.53 11.86
C ILE A 34 8.67 -25.36 12.85
N LEU A 35 9.64 -24.52 12.51
CA LEU A 35 10.66 -24.09 13.48
C LEU A 35 10.18 -22.83 14.20
N THR A 36 10.33 -22.80 15.52
CA THR A 36 10.02 -21.63 16.35
C THR A 36 11.28 -21.18 17.07
N CYS A 37 11.76 -19.99 16.72
CA CYS A 37 12.83 -19.31 17.46
C CYS A 37 12.21 -18.32 18.44
N VAL A 38 12.64 -18.38 19.70
CA VAL A 38 12.22 -17.47 20.76
C VAL A 38 13.47 -16.79 21.31
N TYR A 39 13.45 -15.46 21.38
CA TYR A 39 14.54 -14.70 21.98
C TYR A 39 14.00 -13.62 22.92
N GLN A 40 14.83 -13.24 23.89
CA GLN A 40 14.61 -12.10 24.78
C GLN A 40 15.46 -10.94 24.30
N SER A 41 14.88 -9.74 24.22
CA SER A 41 15.66 -8.54 23.90
C SER A 41 16.53 -8.16 25.10
N ALA A 42 17.76 -7.72 24.81
CA ALA A 42 18.66 -7.15 25.80
C ALA A 42 18.01 -5.87 26.36
N GLY A 43 17.34 -6.00 27.51
CA GLY A 43 16.45 -4.97 28.06
C GLY A 43 15.31 -5.52 28.92
N GLY A 44 15.16 -6.85 29.02
CA GLY A 44 14.19 -7.47 29.94
C GLY A 44 12.73 -7.34 29.49
N GLY A 45 12.49 -7.24 28.17
CA GLY A 45 11.16 -7.17 27.57
C GLY A 45 10.63 -8.52 27.05
N VAL A 46 9.32 -8.55 26.80
CA VAL A 46 8.48 -9.71 26.38
C VAL A 46 9.16 -10.56 25.30
N ALA A 47 9.17 -11.89 25.52
CA ALA A 47 9.71 -12.86 24.56
C ALA A 47 8.98 -12.76 23.21
N GLN A 48 9.74 -12.62 22.12
CA GLN A 48 9.20 -12.61 20.77
C GLN A 48 9.47 -13.97 20.11
N SER A 49 8.50 -14.46 19.33
CA SER A 49 8.61 -15.73 18.61
C SER A 49 8.42 -15.54 17.11
N HIS A 50 9.27 -16.17 16.32
CA HIS A 50 9.13 -16.23 14.86
C HIS A 50 8.93 -17.67 14.41
N HIS A 51 8.02 -17.90 13.46
CA HIS A 51 7.71 -19.21 12.90
C HIS A 51 8.20 -19.29 11.46
N TRP A 52 8.88 -20.38 11.12
CA TRP A 52 9.32 -20.68 9.76
C TRP A 52 8.67 -21.96 9.25
N VAL A 53 8.18 -21.92 8.01
CA VAL A 53 7.58 -23.06 7.31
C VAL A 53 8.30 -23.23 5.98
N GLY A 54 9.18 -24.23 5.88
CA GLY A 54 10.02 -24.44 4.69
C GLY A 54 11.26 -25.27 5.00
N ALA A 55 12.19 -25.37 4.04
CA ALA A 55 13.47 -26.06 4.24
C ALA A 55 14.31 -25.35 5.31
N PRO A 56 14.88 -26.06 6.30
CA PRO A 56 15.62 -25.44 7.38
C PRO A 56 16.88 -24.72 6.85
N PRO A 57 17.23 -23.54 7.39
CA PRO A 57 18.40 -22.78 6.95
C PRO A 57 19.71 -23.51 7.27
N ALA A 58 20.79 -23.18 6.52
CA ALA A 58 22.05 -23.92 6.55
C ALA A 58 22.74 -24.02 7.92
N TRP A 59 22.42 -23.12 8.86
CA TRP A 59 22.93 -23.15 10.24
C TRP A 59 22.25 -24.21 11.14
N HIS A 60 21.18 -24.86 10.68
CA HIS A 60 20.47 -25.93 11.40
C HIS A 60 21.25 -27.27 11.45
N ARG A 61 22.44 -27.37 10.87
CA ARG A 61 23.24 -28.62 10.82
C ARG A 61 23.82 -29.08 12.17
N ALA A 62 23.53 -28.39 13.27
CA ALA A 62 23.99 -28.74 14.61
C ALA A 62 23.05 -29.71 15.38
N ILE A 63 21.89 -30.08 14.83
CA ILE A 63 20.96 -31.02 15.49
C ILE A 63 21.30 -32.46 15.07
N PRO A 64 21.53 -33.40 16.02
CA PRO A 64 21.81 -34.79 15.70
C PRO A 64 20.66 -35.45 14.93
N ALA A 65 21.00 -36.30 13.95
CA ALA A 65 20.02 -37.04 13.17
C ALA A 65 19.19 -37.97 14.09
N GLY A 66 17.87 -37.76 14.13
CA GLY A 66 16.92 -38.56 14.94
C GLY A 66 16.13 -37.80 16.01
N HIS A 67 16.41 -36.51 16.24
CA HIS A 67 15.66 -35.70 17.21
C HIS A 67 14.30 -35.20 16.68
N PRO A 68 13.23 -35.16 17.51
CA PRO A 68 11.90 -34.79 17.07
C PRO A 68 11.84 -33.32 16.61
N LEU A 69 11.34 -33.10 15.39
CA LEU A 69 11.12 -31.80 14.76
C LEU A 69 9.93 -31.09 15.42
N ASN A 70 10.15 -30.53 16.61
CA ASN A 70 9.35 -29.50 17.28
C ASN A 70 10.05 -29.12 18.60
N GLN A 71 11.20 -28.44 18.53
CA GLN A 71 11.83 -27.87 19.73
C GLN A 71 12.28 -26.41 19.52
N LEU A 72 12.11 -25.63 20.59
CA LEU A 72 12.62 -24.27 20.73
C LEU A 72 14.14 -24.26 20.59
N VAL A 73 14.65 -23.37 19.75
CA VAL A 73 16.08 -23.02 19.75
C VAL A 73 16.22 -21.63 20.35
N SER A 74 16.87 -21.54 21.51
CA SER A 74 17.22 -20.28 22.17
C SER A 74 18.53 -19.76 21.59
N ALA A 75 18.50 -18.62 20.90
CA ALA A 75 19.69 -18.01 20.30
C ALA A 75 19.67 -16.47 20.41
N PRO A 76 20.83 -15.79 20.31
CA PRO A 76 20.90 -14.32 20.33
C PRO A 76 20.11 -13.69 19.17
N VAL A 77 19.49 -12.52 19.41
CA VAL A 77 18.58 -11.81 18.47
C VAL A 77 19.15 -11.69 17.05
N GLU A 78 20.45 -11.47 16.94
CA GLU A 78 21.16 -11.24 15.68
C GLU A 78 21.28 -12.48 14.78
N SER A 79 20.96 -13.66 15.31
CA SER A 79 21.04 -14.94 14.58
C SER A 79 19.73 -15.36 13.90
N CYS A 80 18.63 -14.61 14.09
CA CYS A 80 17.34 -14.90 13.47
C CYS A 80 17.14 -14.05 12.18
N PRO A 81 17.01 -14.64 10.98
CA PRO A 81 16.79 -13.87 9.76
C PRO A 81 15.37 -13.31 9.67
N ALA A 82 15.25 -12.04 9.29
CA ALA A 82 13.98 -11.34 9.12
C ALA A 82 13.38 -11.61 7.73
N SER A 83 12.33 -12.45 7.64
CA SER A 83 11.32 -12.32 6.58
C SER A 83 10.06 -13.14 6.88
N LEU A 84 8.91 -12.51 6.59
CA LEU A 84 7.55 -12.97 6.80
C LEU A 84 7.00 -13.71 5.56
N THR A 85 6.14 -14.70 5.77
CA THR A 85 4.88 -14.80 5.01
C THR A 85 3.74 -15.29 5.91
N SER A 86 2.60 -14.59 5.88
CA SER A 86 1.36 -15.05 6.50
C SER A 86 0.68 -16.06 5.57
N SER A 87 0.32 -17.24 6.07
CA SER A 87 -0.69 -18.09 5.43
C SER A 87 -1.93 -18.18 6.32
N ALA A 88 -3.08 -17.98 5.69
CA ALA A 88 -4.41 -18.05 6.28
C ALA A 88 -4.70 -19.43 6.90
N ALA A 89 -5.38 -19.42 8.04
CA ALA A 89 -5.92 -20.61 8.67
C ALA A 89 -7.18 -21.10 7.92
N ALA A 90 -7.22 -22.39 7.57
CA ALA A 90 -8.41 -23.08 7.10
C ALA A 90 -8.90 -24.06 8.18
N ALA A 91 -10.19 -23.96 8.51
CA ALA A 91 -10.95 -24.95 9.30
C ALA A 91 -11.54 -26.03 8.36
N PRO A 92 -12.05 -27.17 8.87
CA PRO A 92 -11.95 -28.48 8.23
C PRO A 92 -12.99 -28.71 7.12
N ARG A 93 -12.58 -29.41 6.06
CA ARG A 93 -13.50 -29.95 5.04
C ARG A 93 -13.73 -31.43 5.26
N ALA A 94 -15.01 -31.76 5.46
CA ALA A 94 -15.56 -33.10 5.30
C ALA A 94 -15.41 -33.56 3.83
N ALA A 95 -15.21 -34.86 3.66
CA ALA A 95 -15.09 -35.52 2.36
C ALA A 95 -16.42 -35.42 1.58
N ALA A 96 -16.35 -34.93 0.34
CA ALA A 96 -17.45 -35.01 -0.61
C ALA A 96 -16.92 -35.47 -1.97
N VAL A 97 -17.62 -36.45 -2.51
CA VAL A 97 -17.38 -37.21 -3.74
C VAL A 97 -17.32 -36.31 -4.97
N ALA A 98 -16.41 -36.63 -5.91
CA ALA A 98 -16.23 -35.89 -7.15
C ALA A 98 -17.46 -36.02 -8.08
N PRO A 99 -18.00 -34.92 -8.62
CA PRO A 99 -19.01 -34.98 -9.69
C PRO A 99 -18.38 -35.27 -11.06
N PRO A 100 -19.15 -35.84 -12.01
CA PRO A 100 -18.67 -36.18 -13.35
C PRO A 100 -18.30 -34.94 -14.19
N PRO A 101 -17.44 -35.10 -15.21
CA PRO A 101 -16.92 -33.98 -16.00
C PRO A 101 -18.03 -33.27 -16.80
N ALA A 102 -18.02 -31.94 -16.73
CA ALA A 102 -18.96 -31.08 -17.44
C ALA A 102 -18.70 -31.10 -18.97
N PRO A 103 -19.75 -30.94 -19.80
CA PRO A 103 -19.60 -30.86 -21.25
C PRO A 103 -18.85 -29.58 -21.65
N GLN A 104 -17.97 -29.72 -22.65
CA GLN A 104 -17.20 -28.60 -23.21
C GLN A 104 -18.13 -27.53 -23.83
N PRO A 105 -17.83 -26.23 -23.66
CA PRO A 105 -18.61 -25.17 -24.27
C PRO A 105 -18.39 -25.13 -25.78
N GLN A 106 -19.48 -25.22 -26.53
CA GLN A 106 -19.48 -24.96 -27.97
C GLN A 106 -19.10 -23.49 -28.25
N PRO A 107 -18.40 -23.20 -29.37
CA PRO A 107 -18.04 -21.85 -29.75
C PRO A 107 -19.30 -21.02 -30.04
N GLN A 108 -19.64 -20.11 -29.13
CA GLN A 108 -20.70 -19.15 -29.35
C GLN A 108 -20.26 -18.13 -30.39
N SER A 109 -20.93 -18.17 -31.53
CA SER A 109 -20.87 -17.18 -32.59
C SER A 109 -20.98 -15.77 -32.01
N ALA A 110 -20.00 -14.93 -32.31
CA ALA A 110 -19.94 -13.53 -31.88
C ALA A 110 -21.19 -12.76 -32.35
N ARG A 111 -22.17 -12.61 -31.45
CA ARG A 111 -23.16 -11.55 -31.56
C ARG A 111 -22.45 -10.26 -31.14
N GLN A 112 -22.23 -9.38 -32.11
CA GLN A 112 -21.80 -8.02 -31.88
C GLN A 112 -22.71 -7.37 -30.84
N ALA A 113 -22.16 -7.10 -29.66
CA ALA A 113 -22.82 -6.27 -28.67
C ALA A 113 -22.87 -4.85 -29.25
N VAL A 114 -24.07 -4.36 -29.55
CA VAL A 114 -24.28 -2.94 -29.80
C VAL A 114 -23.87 -2.20 -28.52
N PRO A 115 -22.87 -1.31 -28.55
CA PRO A 115 -22.48 -0.56 -27.36
C PRO A 115 -23.68 0.28 -26.92
N LEU A 116 -24.16 0.04 -25.70
CA LEU A 116 -25.05 0.99 -25.02
C LEU A 116 -24.33 2.34 -24.96
N PRO A 117 -25.03 3.47 -25.15
CA PRO A 117 -24.41 4.79 -25.06
C PRO A 117 -23.73 4.92 -23.70
N SER A 118 -22.41 5.06 -23.72
CA SER A 118 -21.61 5.35 -22.54
C SER A 118 -22.07 6.70 -22.00
N PHE A 119 -22.67 6.70 -20.81
CA PHE A 119 -22.88 7.93 -20.07
C PHE A 119 -21.52 8.57 -19.83
N GLU A 120 -21.24 9.68 -20.52
CA GLU A 120 -20.06 10.52 -20.30
C GLU A 120 -20.45 11.62 -19.30
N PRO A 121 -20.13 11.44 -18.00
CA PRO A 121 -20.43 12.45 -17.00
C PRO A 121 -19.64 13.73 -17.28
N THR A 122 -20.28 14.86 -17.01
CA THR A 122 -19.71 16.20 -16.97
C THR A 122 -19.65 16.70 -15.52
N GLN A 123 -18.94 17.80 -15.28
CA GLN A 123 -18.82 18.39 -13.94
C GLN A 123 -20.19 18.73 -13.31
N LYS A 124 -21.20 19.05 -14.13
CA LYS A 124 -22.54 19.42 -13.67
C LYS A 124 -23.36 18.25 -13.15
N ASP A 125 -22.97 17.02 -13.50
CA ASP A 125 -23.69 15.81 -13.09
C ASP A 125 -23.38 15.42 -11.64
N PHE A 126 -22.35 16.02 -11.02
CA PHE A 126 -21.97 15.77 -9.64
C PHE A 126 -22.18 16.98 -8.74
N ARG A 127 -23.17 16.86 -7.87
CA ARG A 127 -23.65 17.92 -6.99
C ARG A 127 -22.82 17.98 -5.71
N THR A 128 -22.22 19.13 -5.45
CA THR A 128 -21.37 19.37 -4.26
C THR A 128 -21.76 20.63 -3.49
N GLU A 129 -22.87 21.26 -3.86
CA GLU A 129 -23.30 22.55 -3.34
C GLU A 129 -23.59 22.48 -1.83
N GLY A 130 -23.23 23.53 -1.10
CA GLY A 130 -23.49 23.63 0.34
C GLY A 130 -22.60 22.72 1.20
N ARG A 131 -21.55 22.10 0.64
CA ARG A 131 -20.57 21.30 1.38
C ARG A 131 -19.30 22.10 1.65
N ALA A 132 -18.75 21.98 2.86
CA ALA A 132 -17.47 22.60 3.21
C ALA A 132 -16.32 22.02 2.38
N LEU A 133 -16.42 20.76 1.97
CA LEU A 133 -15.42 20.06 1.15
C LEU A 133 -15.79 19.97 -0.33
N ALA A 134 -16.68 20.84 -0.82
CA ALA A 134 -17.17 20.82 -2.21
C ALA A 134 -16.05 20.71 -3.26
N LYS A 135 -14.99 21.51 -3.12
CA LYS A 135 -13.84 21.51 -4.03
C LYS A 135 -13.09 20.17 -4.03
N VAL A 136 -12.94 19.54 -2.87
CA VAL A 136 -12.29 18.24 -2.75
C VAL A 136 -13.13 17.17 -3.45
N TYR A 137 -14.44 17.19 -3.25
CA TYR A 137 -15.33 16.24 -3.88
C TYR A 137 -15.36 16.41 -5.40
N ALA A 138 -15.43 17.66 -5.87
CA ALA A 138 -15.35 18.00 -7.28
C ALA A 138 -14.05 17.52 -7.92
N ALA A 139 -12.90 17.75 -7.26
CA ALA A 139 -11.59 17.29 -7.73
C ALA A 139 -11.52 15.76 -7.83
N LEU A 140 -11.98 15.03 -6.82
CA LEU A 140 -12.04 13.57 -6.85
C LEU A 140 -12.96 13.08 -7.97
N PHE A 141 -14.15 13.64 -8.12
CA PHE A 141 -15.06 13.31 -9.21
C PHE A 141 -14.45 13.56 -10.60
N ALA A 142 -13.79 14.71 -10.75
CA ALA A 142 -13.14 15.13 -11.99
C ALA A 142 -11.87 14.32 -12.33
N GLY A 143 -11.28 13.65 -11.35
CA GLY A 143 -9.99 12.97 -11.49
C GLY A 143 -8.79 13.92 -11.35
N GLU A 144 -8.98 15.10 -10.77
CA GLU A 144 -7.95 16.10 -10.49
C GLU A 144 -7.25 15.82 -9.16
N PHE A 145 -6.60 14.66 -9.08
CA PHE A 145 -5.97 14.18 -7.84
C PHE A 145 -4.95 15.15 -7.23
N GLY A 146 -4.36 16.04 -8.04
CA GLY A 146 -3.45 17.08 -7.55
C GLY A 146 -4.11 18.22 -6.78
N ALA A 147 -5.42 18.43 -6.96
CA ALA A 147 -6.18 19.43 -6.22
C ALA A 147 -6.71 18.89 -4.87
N VAL A 148 -6.51 17.61 -4.58
CA VAL A 148 -6.92 16.98 -3.32
C VAL A 148 -5.82 17.19 -2.26
N PRO A 149 -6.12 17.85 -1.13
CA PRO A 149 -5.11 18.24 -0.14
C PRO A 149 -4.72 17.13 0.84
N TYR A 150 -5.17 15.89 0.61
CA TYR A 150 -5.07 14.79 1.57
C TYR A 150 -4.15 13.69 1.06
N GLY A 151 -3.03 13.44 1.76
CA GLY A 151 -2.18 12.30 1.44
C GLY A 151 -2.89 10.95 1.56
N ARG A 152 -2.39 9.92 0.87
CA ARG A 152 -2.98 8.56 0.93
C ARG A 152 -2.96 7.93 2.31
N GLU A 153 -2.05 8.37 3.17
CA GLU A 153 -1.92 7.90 4.55
C GLU A 153 -2.57 8.87 5.55
N SER A 154 -3.22 9.93 5.06
CA SER A 154 -3.89 10.90 5.92
C SER A 154 -5.13 10.30 6.58
N VAL A 155 -5.35 10.70 7.82
CA VAL A 155 -6.55 10.33 8.58
C VAL A 155 -7.80 10.93 7.92
N GLU A 156 -7.67 12.10 7.27
CA GLU A 156 -8.73 12.73 6.49
C GLU A 156 -9.19 11.87 5.32
N LEU A 157 -8.26 11.36 4.48
CA LEU A 157 -8.65 10.51 3.36
C LEU A 157 -9.29 9.21 3.85
N GLN A 158 -8.72 8.60 4.89
CA GLN A 158 -9.30 7.39 5.48
C GLN A 158 -10.73 7.66 5.98
N THR A 159 -10.93 8.77 6.69
CA THR A 159 -12.25 9.16 7.21
C THR A 159 -13.23 9.45 6.08
N LEU A 160 -12.77 10.07 4.99
CA LEU A 160 -13.58 10.35 3.81
C LEU A 160 -14.04 9.04 3.15
N LEU A 161 -13.13 8.08 2.99
CA LEU A 161 -13.43 6.76 2.45
C LEU A 161 -14.41 5.98 3.32
N ASP A 162 -14.17 5.94 4.63
CA ASP A 162 -15.04 5.25 5.58
C ASP A 162 -16.45 5.89 5.65
N ALA A 163 -16.52 7.22 5.66
CA ALA A 163 -17.79 7.94 5.62
C ALA A 163 -18.54 7.75 4.29
N TYR A 164 -17.82 7.61 3.18
CA TYR A 164 -18.42 7.30 1.88
C TYR A 164 -18.99 5.89 1.88
N ILE A 165 -18.22 4.89 2.35
CA ILE A 165 -18.67 3.51 2.45
C ILE A 165 -19.94 3.41 3.30
N ASP A 166 -19.97 4.04 4.49
CA ASP A 166 -21.14 4.03 5.35
C ASP A 166 -22.33 4.76 4.70
N GLY A 167 -22.10 5.96 4.17
CA GLY A 167 -23.12 6.75 3.50
C GLY A 167 -23.73 6.03 2.29
N PHE A 168 -22.90 5.49 1.40
CA PHE A 168 -23.35 4.77 0.21
C PHE A 168 -24.03 3.45 0.60
N GLY A 169 -23.45 2.69 1.53
CA GLY A 169 -24.01 1.43 1.99
C GLY A 169 -25.40 1.59 2.61
N ARG A 170 -25.68 2.71 3.29
CA ARG A 170 -27.01 3.01 3.86
C ARG A 170 -28.01 3.55 2.86
N ASN A 171 -27.60 4.44 1.96
CA ASN A 171 -28.52 5.17 1.08
C ASN A 171 -28.65 4.55 -0.32
N CYS A 172 -27.65 3.75 -0.74
CA CYS A 172 -27.52 3.20 -2.08
C CYS A 172 -27.30 1.68 -2.06
N ALA A 173 -27.83 0.98 -1.04
CA ALA A 173 -27.64 -0.47 -0.86
C ALA A 173 -28.05 -1.31 -2.09
N GLN A 174 -29.02 -0.83 -2.88
CA GLN A 174 -29.48 -1.47 -4.10
C GLN A 174 -28.48 -1.38 -5.27
N GLN A 175 -27.56 -0.41 -5.22
CA GLN A 175 -26.51 -0.21 -6.23
C GLN A 175 -25.21 -0.95 -5.90
N LEU A 176 -25.17 -1.66 -4.76
CA LEU A 176 -24.02 -2.48 -4.39
C LEU A 176 -23.96 -3.74 -5.26
N PRO A 177 -22.74 -4.25 -5.55
CA PRO A 177 -22.59 -5.46 -6.35
C PRO A 177 -23.15 -6.69 -5.61
N ALA A 178 -23.45 -7.75 -6.36
CA ALA A 178 -24.02 -8.98 -5.80
C ALA A 178 -23.11 -9.62 -4.73
N ASN A 179 -21.79 -9.49 -4.88
CA ASN A 179 -20.78 -9.98 -3.94
C ASN A 179 -20.45 -8.98 -2.81
N LYS A 180 -21.34 -8.03 -2.51
CA LYS A 180 -21.14 -7.07 -1.42
C LYS A 180 -20.77 -7.74 -0.10
N VAL A 181 -19.91 -7.07 0.66
CA VAL A 181 -19.41 -7.56 1.95
C VAL A 181 -19.96 -6.69 3.07
N GLU A 182 -20.23 -7.30 4.21
CA GLU A 182 -20.63 -6.55 5.40
C GLU A 182 -19.43 -5.78 5.96
N VAL A 183 -19.63 -4.50 6.22
CA VAL A 183 -18.67 -3.66 6.92
C VAL A 183 -18.62 -4.11 8.37
N THR A 184 -17.41 -4.37 8.85
CA THR A 184 -17.15 -4.80 10.22
C THR A 184 -16.38 -3.75 11.01
N GLU A 185 -16.63 -3.72 12.31
CA GLU A 185 -15.94 -2.90 13.29
C GLU A 185 -15.33 -3.76 14.41
N GLU A 186 -14.28 -3.28 15.05
CA GLU A 186 -13.72 -3.89 16.26
C GLU A 186 -14.38 -3.26 17.48
N VAL A 187 -15.04 -4.10 18.28
CA VAL A 187 -15.66 -3.71 19.55
C VAL A 187 -14.86 -4.29 20.71
N CYS A 188 -14.70 -3.48 21.76
CA CYS A 188 -14.11 -3.95 22.99
C CYS A 188 -15.10 -4.86 23.73
N VAL A 189 -14.67 -6.07 24.08
CA VAL A 189 -15.51 -7.04 24.81
C VAL A 189 -15.00 -7.34 26.21
N ALA A 190 -13.75 -6.98 26.51
CA ALA A 190 -13.22 -7.00 27.86
C ALA A 190 -12.23 -5.84 28.06
N GLU A 191 -12.32 -5.18 29.20
CA GLU A 191 -11.45 -4.09 29.60
C GLU A 191 -10.60 -4.50 30.80
N THR A 192 -9.35 -4.05 30.82
CA THR A 192 -8.50 -4.15 31.99
C THR A 192 -8.42 -2.77 32.63
N VAL A 193 -8.85 -2.70 33.88
CA VAL A 193 -8.84 -1.48 34.69
C VAL A 193 -7.74 -1.59 35.74
N THR A 194 -6.80 -0.65 35.72
CA THR A 194 -5.77 -0.52 36.75
C THR A 194 -6.25 0.51 37.77
N ARG A 195 -6.25 0.13 39.06
CA ARG A 195 -6.57 1.02 40.18
C ARG A 195 -5.31 1.27 41.01
N ASN A 196 -5.16 2.47 41.56
CA ASN A 196 -4.08 2.77 42.50
C ASN A 196 -4.37 2.15 43.89
N GLY A 197 -3.44 2.31 44.84
CA GLY A 197 -3.59 1.81 46.22
C GLY A 197 -4.77 2.39 47.01
N TYR A 198 -5.45 3.42 46.49
CA TYR A 198 -6.66 4.02 47.05
C TYR A 198 -7.94 3.58 46.31
N GLY A 199 -7.84 2.65 45.35
CA GLY A 199 -8.98 2.16 44.56
C GLY A 199 -9.40 3.09 43.41
N VAL A 200 -8.71 4.20 43.18
CA VAL A 200 -8.99 5.14 42.09
C VAL A 200 -8.47 4.56 40.79
N GLU A 201 -9.31 4.56 39.75
CA GLU A 201 -8.94 4.15 38.41
C GLU A 201 -7.88 5.07 37.82
N VAL A 202 -6.73 4.50 37.43
CA VAL A 202 -5.60 5.23 36.84
C VAL A 202 -5.40 4.90 35.37
N ASN A 203 -5.91 3.75 34.91
CA ASN A 203 -5.84 3.35 33.51
C ASN A 203 -6.97 2.38 33.17
N ARG A 204 -7.55 2.52 31.98
CA ARG A 204 -8.49 1.57 31.40
C ARG A 204 -8.11 1.38 29.95
N TYR A 205 -7.89 0.13 29.56
CA TYR A 205 -7.64 -0.21 28.18
C TYR A 205 -8.40 -1.49 27.81
N CYS A 206 -8.69 -1.62 26.53
CA CYS A 206 -9.34 -2.82 26.03
C CYS A 206 -8.36 -3.99 25.96
N SER A 207 -8.62 -5.06 26.69
CA SER A 207 -7.80 -6.27 26.72
C SER A 207 -8.27 -7.33 25.73
N GLN A 208 -9.53 -7.30 25.31
CA GLN A 208 -10.05 -8.20 24.27
C GLN A 208 -10.93 -7.46 23.27
N TRP A 209 -10.58 -7.64 22.00
CA TRP A 209 -11.31 -7.09 20.85
C TRP A 209 -12.05 -8.20 20.13
N ARG A 210 -13.26 -7.90 19.66
CA ARG A 210 -14.04 -8.77 18.79
C ARG A 210 -14.49 -8.00 17.56
N THR A 211 -14.49 -8.66 16.42
CA THR A 211 -15.07 -8.12 15.20
C THR A 211 -16.59 -8.32 15.21
N ARG A 212 -17.33 -7.26 14.92
CA ARG A 212 -18.80 -7.26 14.81
C ARG A 212 -19.22 -6.69 13.46
N GLY A 213 -20.23 -7.29 12.84
CA GLY A 213 -20.90 -6.74 11.67
C GLY A 213 -21.73 -5.51 12.01
N THR A 214 -21.68 -4.49 11.16
CA THR A 214 -22.39 -3.21 11.35
C THR A 214 -23.79 -3.20 10.76
N GLY A 215 -24.17 -4.23 10.00
CA GLY A 215 -25.37 -4.26 9.17
C GLY A 215 -25.29 -3.39 7.91
N VAL A 216 -24.20 -2.66 7.70
CA VAL A 216 -23.94 -1.89 6.47
C VAL A 216 -23.10 -2.73 5.52
N TYR A 217 -23.41 -2.67 4.23
CA TYR A 217 -22.70 -3.41 3.19
C TYR A 217 -21.92 -2.47 2.28
N ALA A 218 -20.84 -2.99 1.70
CA ALA A 218 -19.93 -2.23 0.86
C ALA A 218 -19.52 -3.01 -0.39
N ASP A 219 -19.06 -2.27 -1.40
CA ASP A 219 -18.31 -2.83 -2.52
C ASP A 219 -17.01 -3.48 -1.97
N PRO A 220 -16.73 -4.76 -2.27
CA PRO A 220 -15.59 -5.48 -1.70
C PRO A 220 -14.24 -4.84 -2.02
N GLU A 221 -14.09 -4.25 -3.20
CA GLU A 221 -12.82 -3.61 -3.57
C GLU A 221 -12.61 -2.33 -2.78
N LEU A 222 -13.66 -1.50 -2.64
CA LEU A 222 -13.61 -0.27 -1.87
C LEU A 222 -13.37 -0.55 -0.38
N TYR A 223 -14.05 -1.55 0.18
CA TYR A 223 -13.84 -1.96 1.56
C TYR A 223 -12.44 -2.54 1.79
N GLY A 224 -11.93 -3.32 0.83
CA GLY A 224 -10.56 -3.83 0.85
C GLY A 224 -9.52 -2.70 0.93
N VAL A 225 -9.72 -1.62 0.17
CA VAL A 225 -8.86 -0.42 0.22
C VAL A 225 -8.93 0.26 1.59
N SER A 226 -10.13 0.44 2.16
CA SER A 226 -10.29 0.98 3.53
C SER A 226 -9.55 0.14 4.57
N LYS A 227 -9.70 -1.19 4.53
CA LYS A 227 -8.98 -2.10 5.45
C LYS A 227 -7.47 -2.05 5.26
N ALA A 228 -6.98 -1.91 4.03
CA ALA A 228 -5.55 -1.74 3.76
C ALA A 228 -5.03 -0.43 4.37
N MET A 229 -5.75 0.68 4.20
CA MET A 229 -5.41 1.97 4.80
C MET A 229 -5.42 1.90 6.33
N GLN A 230 -6.42 1.25 6.93
CA GLN A 230 -6.49 1.06 8.38
C GLN A 230 -5.28 0.30 8.94
N ARG A 231 -4.76 -0.70 8.20
CA ARG A 231 -3.55 -1.45 8.62
C ARG A 231 -2.32 -0.56 8.61
N VAL A 232 -2.15 0.26 7.57
CA VAL A 232 -1.02 1.22 7.47
C VAL A 232 -1.16 2.31 8.55
N GLY A 233 -2.35 2.87 8.73
CA GLY A 233 -2.62 3.87 9.76
C GLY A 233 -2.40 3.35 11.19
N LYS A 234 -2.76 2.09 11.48
CA LYS A 234 -2.46 1.45 12.76
C LYS A 234 -0.95 1.28 12.98
N ALA A 235 -0.18 0.93 11.94
CA ALA A 235 1.27 0.86 12.03
C ALA A 235 1.92 2.25 12.23
N ASN A 236 1.35 3.29 11.62
CA ASN A 236 1.82 4.68 11.73
C ASN A 236 1.19 5.46 12.91
N SER A 237 0.36 4.81 13.74
CA SER A 237 -0.36 5.44 14.85
C SER A 237 0.57 6.10 15.88
N ILE A 238 1.78 5.57 16.07
CA ILE A 238 2.84 6.16 16.89
C ILE A 238 3.25 7.54 16.35
N GLY A 239 3.39 7.67 15.02
CA GLY A 239 3.71 8.95 14.37
C GLY A 239 2.58 9.96 14.46
N THR A 240 1.32 9.50 14.39
CA THR A 240 0.13 10.36 14.58
C THR A 240 0.02 10.88 16.02
N VAL A 241 0.28 10.04 17.02
CA VAL A 241 0.31 10.48 18.43
C VAL A 241 1.47 11.46 18.66
N MET A 242 2.63 11.20 18.07
CA MET A 242 3.80 12.09 18.16
C MET A 242 3.53 13.46 17.50
N SER A 243 2.86 13.49 16.34
CA SER A 243 2.51 14.74 15.65
C SER A 243 1.41 15.51 16.39
N MET A 244 0.49 14.82 17.07
CA MET A 244 -0.46 15.44 17.99
C MET A 244 0.22 16.09 19.20
N MET A 245 1.30 15.49 19.72
CA MET A 245 2.10 16.09 20.79
C MET A 245 2.91 17.31 20.31
N GLN A 246 3.39 17.32 19.07
CA GLN A 246 4.19 18.42 18.52
C GLN A 246 3.35 19.62 18.03
N GLY A 247 2.13 19.40 17.53
CA GLY A 247 1.23 20.46 17.04
C GLY A 247 0.44 21.19 18.13
N GLY A 248 0.54 20.75 19.39
CA GLY A 248 -0.24 21.26 20.52
C GLY A 248 -1.75 21.00 20.39
N LEU A 249 -2.50 21.37 21.43
CA LEU A 249 -3.96 21.18 21.50
C LEU A 249 -4.72 21.82 20.33
N GLY A 250 -4.21 22.93 19.78
CA GLY A 250 -4.84 23.64 18.65
C GLY A 250 -4.85 22.83 17.35
N GLY A 251 -3.76 22.13 17.02
CA GLY A 251 -3.69 21.27 15.84
C GLY A 251 -4.63 20.07 15.93
N VAL A 252 -4.76 19.48 17.12
CA VAL A 252 -5.68 18.37 17.41
C VAL A 252 -7.13 18.81 17.22
N MET A 253 -7.51 19.99 17.73
CA MET A 253 -8.86 20.52 17.58
C MET A 253 -9.21 20.83 16.12
N GLN A 254 -8.27 21.38 15.34
CA GLN A 254 -8.48 21.59 13.91
C GLN A 254 -8.63 20.29 13.13
N LEU A 255 -7.85 19.26 13.46
CA LEU A 255 -8.02 17.93 12.87
C LEU A 255 -9.38 17.35 13.25
N ALA A 256 -9.76 17.35 14.54
CA ALA A 256 -11.05 16.85 15.00
C ALA A 256 -12.22 17.55 14.30
N GLN A 257 -12.14 18.87 14.11
CA GLN A 257 -13.14 19.63 13.38
C GLN A 257 -13.19 19.21 11.90
N ARG A 258 -12.05 19.03 11.23
CA ARG A 258 -12.00 18.52 9.84
C ARG A 258 -12.63 17.13 9.72
N LEU A 259 -12.30 16.22 10.63
CA LEU A 259 -12.87 14.87 10.64
C LEU A 259 -14.38 14.89 10.88
N LYS A 260 -14.85 15.77 11.77
CA LYS A 260 -16.28 15.99 11.99
C LYS A 260 -16.97 16.49 10.73
N THR A 261 -16.38 17.47 10.05
CA THR A 261 -16.88 17.98 8.77
C THR A 261 -16.96 16.89 7.71
N ILE A 262 -15.93 16.04 7.57
CA ILE A 262 -15.95 14.90 6.63
C ILE A 262 -17.13 13.96 6.95
N LYS A 263 -17.26 13.56 8.22
CA LYS A 263 -18.31 12.64 8.68
C LYS A 263 -19.73 13.19 8.48
N SER A 264 -19.92 14.51 8.52
CA SER A 264 -21.22 15.14 8.23
C SER A 264 -21.45 15.37 6.73
N ASP A 265 -20.45 15.85 6.02
CA ASP A 265 -20.60 16.30 4.63
C ASP A 265 -20.71 15.12 3.66
N VAL A 266 -19.93 14.05 3.85
CA VAL A 266 -19.88 12.94 2.89
C VAL A 266 -21.24 12.23 2.77
N PRO A 267 -21.92 11.82 3.87
CA PRO A 267 -23.25 11.22 3.76
C PRO A 267 -24.27 12.15 3.12
N ALA A 268 -24.15 13.45 3.36
CA ALA A 268 -25.05 14.44 2.78
C ALA A 268 -24.79 14.64 1.27
N MET A 269 -23.53 14.59 0.83
CA MET A 269 -23.15 14.57 -0.58
C MET A 269 -23.67 13.31 -1.28
N VAL A 270 -23.54 12.14 -0.64
CA VAL A 270 -24.09 10.86 -1.16
C VAL A 270 -25.60 10.99 -1.40
N LYS A 271 -26.34 11.51 -0.40
CA LYS A 271 -27.79 11.73 -0.53
C LYS A 271 -28.14 12.70 -1.65
N GLN A 272 -27.41 13.81 -1.78
CA GLN A 272 -27.65 14.85 -2.79
C GLN A 272 -27.45 14.37 -4.23
N ASN A 273 -26.65 13.32 -4.42
CA ASN A 273 -26.37 12.73 -5.73
C ASN A 273 -27.21 11.48 -6.04
N GLU A 274 -28.15 11.11 -5.16
CA GLU A 274 -29.22 10.12 -5.40
C GLU A 274 -28.76 8.80 -6.05
N CYS A 275 -27.61 8.28 -5.61
CA CYS A 275 -27.04 7.02 -6.13
C CYS A 275 -26.79 7.01 -7.64
N SER A 276 -26.60 8.19 -8.25
CA SER A 276 -26.40 8.39 -9.69
C SER A 276 -25.10 7.77 -10.23
N HIS A 277 -25.02 7.65 -11.56
CA HIS A 277 -23.78 7.30 -12.25
C HIS A 277 -22.62 8.26 -11.93
N ALA A 278 -22.91 9.54 -11.68
CA ALA A 278 -21.90 10.50 -11.25
C ALA A 278 -21.32 10.14 -9.87
N LEU A 279 -22.15 9.68 -8.94
CA LEU A 279 -21.71 9.20 -7.64
C LEU A 279 -20.86 7.92 -7.76
N ARG A 280 -21.18 7.02 -8.71
CA ARG A 280 -20.35 5.84 -8.97
C ARG A 280 -18.99 6.21 -9.54
N ARG A 281 -18.93 7.20 -10.44
CA ARG A 281 -17.65 7.73 -10.90
C ARG A 281 -16.82 8.33 -9.77
N PHE A 282 -17.45 9.10 -8.88
CA PHE A 282 -16.79 9.60 -7.69
C PHE A 282 -16.21 8.45 -6.85
N GLN A 283 -16.96 7.36 -6.67
CA GLN A 283 -16.46 6.15 -5.99
C GLN A 283 -15.21 5.59 -6.65
N ASP A 284 -15.27 5.38 -7.97
CA ASP A 284 -14.17 4.81 -8.74
C ASP A 284 -12.91 5.65 -8.56
N ASN A 285 -13.02 6.98 -8.68
CA ASN A 285 -11.88 7.87 -8.50
C ASN A 285 -11.41 7.94 -7.04
N LEU A 286 -12.30 7.89 -6.06
CA LEU A 286 -11.92 7.80 -4.66
C LEU A 286 -11.12 6.52 -4.37
N GLN A 287 -11.56 5.38 -4.93
CA GLN A 287 -10.86 4.10 -4.83
C GLN A 287 -9.49 4.16 -5.51
N LEU A 288 -9.41 4.72 -6.73
CA LEU A 288 -8.17 4.89 -7.47
C LEU A 288 -7.19 5.80 -6.71
N TYR A 289 -7.68 6.91 -6.16
CA TYR A 289 -6.89 7.84 -5.35
C TYR A 289 -6.31 7.15 -4.12
N ALA A 290 -7.17 6.49 -3.32
CA ALA A 290 -6.77 5.76 -2.13
C ALA A 290 -5.81 4.59 -2.45
N SER A 291 -5.95 3.96 -3.62
CA SER A 291 -5.08 2.88 -4.10
C SER A 291 -3.81 3.38 -4.80
N GLY A 292 -3.67 4.68 -5.05
CA GLY A 292 -2.53 5.27 -5.77
C GLY A 292 -2.47 4.89 -7.24
N LYS A 293 -3.61 4.62 -7.85
CA LYS A 293 -3.77 4.37 -9.28
C LYS A 293 -4.10 5.67 -10.01
N SER A 294 -3.93 5.68 -11.33
CA SER A 294 -4.25 6.84 -12.18
C SER A 294 -5.74 7.18 -12.15
N ALA A 295 -6.06 8.48 -12.20
CA ALA A 295 -7.43 8.96 -12.19
C ALA A 295 -8.18 8.65 -13.50
N LYS A 296 -9.51 8.48 -13.41
CA LYS A 296 -10.41 8.60 -14.55
C LYS A 296 -10.79 10.07 -14.70
N ARG A 297 -10.34 10.75 -15.75
CA ARG A 297 -10.67 12.18 -15.98
C ARG A 297 -11.94 12.38 -16.79
N LEU A 298 -12.68 13.48 -16.55
CA LEU A 298 -14.00 13.73 -17.16
C LEU A 298 -13.90 13.95 -18.68
N ASP A 299 -12.79 14.50 -19.14
CA ASP A 299 -12.48 14.83 -20.52
C ASP A 299 -12.16 13.61 -21.40
N GLY A 300 -12.37 12.39 -20.92
CA GLY A 300 -12.08 11.14 -21.68
C GLY A 300 -10.60 10.94 -22.00
N ALA A 301 -9.76 11.94 -21.74
CA ALA A 301 -8.33 11.87 -21.83
C ALA A 301 -7.84 10.84 -20.80
N ALA A 302 -7.53 9.63 -21.29
CA ALA A 302 -6.37 8.91 -20.81
C ALA A 302 -5.25 9.95 -20.67
N PRO A 303 -4.44 9.92 -19.59
CA PRO A 303 -3.41 10.91 -19.42
C PRO A 303 -2.66 10.98 -20.74
N ALA A 304 -2.80 12.09 -21.48
CA ALA A 304 -1.65 12.62 -22.14
C ALA A 304 -0.71 12.74 -20.94
N ALA A 305 0.29 11.87 -20.89
CA ALA A 305 1.45 12.16 -20.08
C ALA A 305 1.79 13.58 -20.51
N ALA A 306 1.45 14.57 -19.68
CA ALA A 306 2.02 15.90 -19.82
C ALA A 306 3.50 15.58 -19.96
N PRO A 307 4.16 15.95 -21.08
CA PRO A 307 5.49 15.48 -21.37
C PRO A 307 6.29 15.70 -20.11
N ALA A 308 6.68 14.61 -19.43
CA ALA A 308 7.17 14.74 -18.07
C ALA A 308 8.36 15.67 -18.19
N PRO A 309 8.36 16.77 -17.42
CA PRO A 309 9.16 17.91 -17.81
C PRO A 309 10.63 17.51 -17.84
N THR A 310 11.31 17.86 -18.93
CA THR A 310 12.71 17.50 -19.16
C THR A 310 13.57 18.10 -18.06
N ALA A 311 14.73 17.47 -17.80
CA ALA A 311 15.62 17.86 -16.71
C ALA A 311 16.02 19.36 -16.75
N GLU A 312 16.07 19.96 -17.93
CA GLU A 312 16.45 21.35 -18.15
C GLU A 312 15.34 22.35 -17.80
N SER A 313 14.08 21.92 -17.82
CA SER A 313 12.92 22.79 -17.62
C SER A 313 12.49 22.94 -16.16
N GLN A 314 13.14 22.24 -15.22
CA GLN A 314 12.65 22.07 -13.85
C GLN A 314 13.61 22.61 -12.78
N SER A 315 13.04 23.27 -11.78
CA SER A 315 13.67 23.60 -10.51
C SER A 315 13.66 22.38 -9.59
N PHE A 316 14.57 21.43 -9.85
CA PHE A 316 14.79 20.29 -8.97
C PHE A 316 15.11 20.66 -7.51
N PRO A 317 15.84 21.76 -7.20
CA PRO A 317 16.01 22.18 -5.82
C PRO A 317 14.68 22.41 -5.09
N ARG A 318 13.71 23.08 -5.73
CA ARG A 318 12.37 23.32 -5.14
C ARG A 318 11.56 22.05 -5.00
N LEU A 319 11.59 21.17 -6.01
CA LEU A 319 10.90 19.88 -5.96
C LEU A 319 11.40 19.04 -4.80
N ILE A 320 12.72 18.88 -4.69
CA ILE A 320 13.34 18.04 -3.67
C ILE A 320 13.12 18.67 -2.28
N ASP A 321 13.19 20.00 -2.15
CA ASP A 321 12.91 20.70 -0.89
C ASP A 321 11.51 20.39 -0.37
N ASP A 322 10.51 20.44 -1.24
CA ASP A 322 9.12 20.12 -0.89
C ASP A 322 8.95 18.63 -0.58
N LEU A 323 9.55 17.73 -1.38
CA LEU A 323 9.51 16.28 -1.16
C LEU A 323 10.09 15.88 0.21
N ILE A 324 11.28 16.39 0.57
CA ILE A 324 11.88 16.14 1.88
C ILE A 324 11.06 16.80 2.99
N SER A 325 10.58 18.04 2.79
CA SER A 325 9.75 18.73 3.77
C SER A 325 8.53 17.90 4.17
N ALA A 326 7.82 17.33 3.19
CA ALA A 326 6.67 16.49 3.45
C ALA A 326 7.05 15.16 4.12
N ASN A 327 8.11 14.49 3.66
CA ASN A 327 8.51 13.19 4.22
C ASN A 327 9.07 13.31 5.65
N SER A 328 9.79 14.40 5.93
CA SER A 328 10.48 14.66 7.19
C SER A 328 9.56 14.85 8.39
N GLN A 329 8.26 15.09 8.18
CA GLN A 329 7.26 15.18 9.25
C GLN A 329 7.15 13.90 10.09
N THR A 330 7.62 12.77 9.55
CA THR A 330 7.63 11.46 10.23
C THR A 330 8.93 11.17 10.98
N TRP A 331 9.92 12.07 10.94
CA TRP A 331 11.22 11.84 11.56
C TRP A 331 11.15 12.04 13.07
N ALA A 332 11.64 11.06 13.82
CA ALA A 332 11.52 11.05 15.28
C ALA A 332 12.51 12.00 15.99
N ALA A 333 13.72 12.15 15.44
CA ALA A 333 14.83 12.87 16.11
C ALA A 333 15.44 14.00 15.29
N ASN A 334 15.31 13.95 13.96
CA ASN A 334 15.93 14.90 13.04
C ASN A 334 14.89 15.87 12.51
N ARG A 335 15.20 17.16 12.47
CA ARG A 335 14.34 18.20 11.91
C ARG A 335 14.94 18.73 10.62
N TYR A 336 14.24 18.54 9.51
CA TYR A 336 14.68 19.06 8.21
C TYR A 336 14.71 20.59 8.18
N ILE A 337 15.75 21.17 7.56
CA ILE A 337 15.88 22.62 7.36
C ILE A 337 15.42 22.95 5.94
N ARG A 338 14.28 23.61 5.82
CA ARG A 338 13.73 24.02 4.52
C ARG A 338 14.66 24.99 3.78
N GLY A 339 14.78 24.86 2.48
CA GLY A 339 15.66 25.66 1.62
C GLY A 339 17.13 25.27 1.70
N SER A 340 17.49 24.15 2.36
CA SER A 340 18.87 23.68 2.50
C SER A 340 19.36 22.77 1.37
N ILE A 341 18.53 22.56 0.35
CA ILE A 341 18.87 21.70 -0.78
C ILE A 341 20.08 22.26 -1.53
N SER A 342 21.08 21.42 -1.73
CA SER A 342 22.32 21.75 -2.42
C SER A 342 22.83 20.55 -3.21
N GLY A 343 23.78 20.77 -4.13
CA GLY A 343 24.44 19.68 -4.87
C GLY A 343 23.49 18.82 -5.70
N VAL A 344 22.44 19.42 -6.27
CA VAL A 344 21.45 18.68 -7.08
C VAL A 344 22.13 18.18 -8.36
N ASN A 345 22.08 16.86 -8.57
CA ASN A 345 22.68 16.19 -9.71
C ASN A 345 21.69 15.17 -10.29
N VAL A 346 21.38 15.30 -11.58
CA VAL A 346 20.59 14.29 -12.32
C VAL A 346 21.53 13.17 -12.74
N SER A 347 21.54 12.10 -11.95
CA SER A 347 22.44 10.96 -12.13
C SER A 347 22.08 10.05 -13.30
N SER A 348 20.81 10.02 -13.73
CA SER A 348 20.39 9.30 -14.93
C SER A 348 19.08 9.85 -15.50
N THR A 349 18.89 9.63 -16.80
CA THR A 349 17.68 9.94 -17.56
C THR A 349 17.18 8.70 -18.30
N ASP A 350 15.90 8.71 -18.64
CA ASP A 350 15.29 7.69 -19.49
C ASP A 350 15.50 7.99 -20.99
N PRO A 351 15.11 7.09 -21.92
CA PRO A 351 15.27 7.30 -23.36
C PRO A 351 14.53 8.54 -23.91
N GLN A 352 13.60 9.11 -23.16
CA GLN A 352 12.86 10.31 -23.51
C GLN A 352 13.48 11.57 -22.91
N GLY A 353 14.67 11.47 -22.28
CA GLY A 353 15.38 12.59 -21.67
C GLY A 353 14.77 13.06 -20.34
N ARG A 354 13.87 12.28 -19.75
CA ARG A 354 13.25 12.58 -18.45
C ARG A 354 14.15 12.10 -17.33
N PRO A 355 14.15 12.75 -16.15
CA PRO A 355 14.93 12.26 -15.01
C PRO A 355 14.49 10.85 -14.63
N ALA A 356 15.46 9.96 -14.45
CA ALA A 356 15.28 8.61 -13.91
C ALA A 356 15.80 8.52 -12.46
N ARG A 357 16.88 9.26 -12.13
CA ARG A 357 17.40 9.34 -10.77
C ARG A 357 18.10 10.67 -10.51
N ILE A 358 17.75 11.31 -9.39
CA ILE A 358 18.35 12.58 -8.97
C ILE A 358 18.92 12.43 -7.57
N ARG A 359 20.10 12.97 -7.34
CA ARG A 359 20.73 13.02 -6.02
C ARG A 359 20.86 14.47 -5.57
N ALA A 360 20.63 14.72 -4.29
CA ALA A 360 20.82 16.04 -3.69
C ALA A 360 21.23 15.93 -2.22
N SER A 361 21.89 16.97 -1.73
CA SER A 361 22.26 17.13 -0.33
C SER A 361 21.26 18.05 0.37
N TYR A 362 21.05 17.80 1.66
CA TYR A 362 20.12 18.54 2.49
C TYR A 362 20.67 18.72 3.91
N ALA A 363 20.22 19.73 4.65
CA ALA A 363 20.60 19.93 6.05
C ALA A 363 19.45 19.60 7.01
N PHE A 364 19.81 19.12 8.21
CA PHE A 364 18.87 18.86 9.29
C PHE A 364 19.49 19.21 10.65
N ASP A 365 18.65 19.57 11.60
CA ASP A 365 19.05 19.75 13.00
C ASP A 365 18.73 18.46 13.78
N GLY A 366 19.73 17.90 14.45
CA GLY A 366 19.59 16.72 15.31
C GLY A 366 20.11 16.99 16.72
N LEU A 367 20.12 15.95 17.56
CA LEU A 367 20.57 16.02 18.97
C LEU A 367 22.04 16.49 19.11
N SER A 368 22.87 16.25 18.09
CA SER A 368 24.29 16.65 18.06
C SER A 368 24.54 17.96 17.30
N GLY A 369 23.50 18.73 17.02
CA GLY A 369 23.58 19.98 16.25
C GLY A 369 23.24 19.81 14.77
N ARG A 370 23.58 20.82 13.97
CA ARG A 370 23.30 20.86 12.53
C ARG A 370 24.19 19.87 11.78
N SER A 371 23.58 19.06 10.93
CA SER A 371 24.25 18.06 10.09
C SER A 371 23.71 18.11 8.66
N ALA A 372 24.41 17.43 7.74
CA ALA A 372 23.99 17.27 6.36
C ALA A 372 23.72 15.79 6.05
N GLY A 373 22.78 15.54 5.14
CA GLY A 373 22.46 14.23 4.60
C GLY A 373 22.30 14.27 3.08
N THR A 374 22.15 13.10 2.48
CA THR A 374 21.89 12.96 1.05
C THR A 374 20.56 12.26 0.83
N VAL A 375 19.81 12.73 -0.17
CA VAL A 375 18.62 12.04 -0.68
C VAL A 375 18.85 11.65 -2.13
N GLU A 376 18.36 10.48 -2.49
CA GLU A 376 18.24 10.03 -3.85
C GLU A 376 16.76 9.86 -4.21
N VAL A 377 16.33 10.53 -5.26
CA VAL A 377 14.97 10.48 -5.78
C VAL A 377 14.97 9.64 -7.04
N GLU A 378 14.27 8.52 -7.00
CA GLU A 378 14.03 7.66 -8.15
C GLU A 378 12.74 8.07 -8.84
N PHE A 379 12.77 8.07 -10.16
CA PHE A 379 11.66 8.42 -11.02
C PHE A 379 11.25 7.21 -11.86
N SER A 380 9.95 7.09 -12.11
CA SER A 380 9.38 6.11 -13.04
C SER A 380 8.60 6.89 -14.08
N GLU A 381 8.97 6.74 -15.35
CA GLU A 381 8.37 7.49 -16.47
C GLU A 381 8.41 9.01 -16.27
N GLY A 382 9.49 9.50 -15.64
CA GLY A 382 9.68 10.92 -15.31
C GLY A 382 8.85 11.42 -14.13
N VAL A 383 8.26 10.54 -13.32
CA VAL A 383 7.48 10.92 -12.11
C VAL A 383 8.19 10.42 -10.85
N PRO A 384 8.37 11.25 -9.79
CA PRO A 384 8.99 10.80 -8.55
C PRO A 384 8.25 9.59 -7.96
N ARG A 385 8.99 8.53 -7.66
CA ARG A 385 8.47 7.24 -7.19
C ARG A 385 8.96 6.89 -5.79
N CYS A 386 10.25 7.07 -5.53
CA CYS A 386 10.88 6.71 -4.26
C CYS A 386 11.89 7.78 -3.83
N LEU A 387 11.95 8.03 -2.53
CA LEU A 387 12.97 8.81 -1.84
C LEU A 387 13.80 7.84 -1.00
N TYR A 388 15.10 7.81 -1.24
CA TYR A 388 16.06 7.03 -0.46
C TYR A 388 16.97 8.00 0.29
N TYR A 389 17.01 7.88 1.61
CA TYR A 389 17.84 8.73 2.45
C TYR A 389 19.14 8.00 2.79
N TRP A 390 20.23 8.74 2.96
CA TRP A 390 21.55 8.16 3.21
C TRP A 390 21.62 7.23 4.43
N ASP A 391 20.78 7.47 5.45
CA ASP A 391 20.66 6.67 6.67
C ASP A 391 19.78 5.42 6.49
N ARG A 392 18.97 5.38 5.42
CA ARG A 392 18.07 4.29 5.03
C ARG A 392 18.06 4.12 3.50
N PRO A 393 19.21 3.77 2.88
CA PRO A 393 19.33 3.76 1.42
C PRO A 393 18.48 2.66 0.77
N ASP A 394 18.12 1.62 1.53
CA ASP A 394 17.40 0.45 1.02
C ASP A 394 15.88 0.57 1.20
N VAL A 395 15.41 1.65 1.83
CA VAL A 395 13.99 1.86 2.14
C VAL A 395 13.41 2.90 1.20
N CYS A 396 12.59 2.45 0.24
CA CYS A 396 11.80 3.36 -0.58
C CYS A 396 10.78 4.09 0.30
N ARG A 397 10.98 5.40 0.49
CA ARG A 397 9.94 6.26 1.05
C ARG A 397 9.11 6.88 -0.07
N ALA A 398 7.80 6.71 0.00
CA ALA A 398 6.91 7.25 -1.01
C ALA A 398 6.95 8.80 -0.98
N PRO A 399 7.06 9.46 -2.15
CA PRO A 399 6.94 10.90 -2.25
C PRO A 399 5.50 11.34 -2.00
N ASP A 400 5.34 12.53 -1.44
CA ASP A 400 4.03 13.14 -1.27
C ASP A 400 3.35 13.34 -2.63
N ARG A 401 2.13 12.81 -2.77
CA ARG A 401 1.44 12.78 -4.07
C ARG A 401 0.88 14.14 -4.48
N GLY A 402 0.65 15.07 -3.55
CA GLY A 402 0.29 16.45 -3.87
C GLY A 402 1.48 17.19 -4.50
N ILE A 403 2.69 16.98 -3.96
CA ILE A 403 3.93 17.48 -4.55
C ILE A 403 4.20 16.84 -5.91
N VAL A 404 4.05 15.53 -6.04
CA VAL A 404 4.18 14.83 -7.33
C VAL A 404 3.18 15.37 -8.35
N ALA A 405 1.94 15.64 -7.97
CA ALA A 405 0.94 16.18 -8.87
C ALA A 405 1.28 17.60 -9.34
N ARG A 406 1.71 18.47 -8.41
CA ARG A 406 2.21 19.83 -8.74
C ARG A 406 3.42 19.77 -9.68
N TYR A 407 4.29 18.79 -9.50
CA TYR A 407 5.40 18.52 -10.41
C TYR A 407 4.94 18.14 -11.81
N THR A 408 4.03 17.17 -11.92
CA THR A 408 3.48 16.76 -13.22
C THR A 408 2.64 17.86 -13.90
N SER A 409 2.11 18.82 -13.14
CA SER A 409 1.39 19.98 -13.67
C SER A 409 2.28 21.18 -13.97
N GLY A 410 3.61 21.03 -13.89
CA GLY A 410 4.57 22.08 -14.24
C GLY A 410 4.78 23.17 -13.17
N ALA A 411 4.32 22.98 -11.93
CA ALA A 411 4.48 23.99 -10.87
C ALA A 411 5.94 24.22 -10.43
N TYR A 412 6.86 23.38 -10.90
CA TYR A 412 8.29 23.44 -10.56
C TYR A 412 9.14 23.85 -11.76
N THR A 413 8.57 24.50 -12.79
CA THR A 413 9.39 25.02 -13.90
C THR A 413 10.45 25.99 -13.40
N ALA A 414 11.68 25.87 -13.91
CA ALA A 414 12.71 26.87 -13.69
C ALA A 414 12.25 28.19 -14.31
N THR A 415 12.27 29.28 -13.54
CA THR A 415 12.00 30.61 -14.09
C THR A 415 13.07 30.91 -15.15
N PRO A 416 12.72 31.29 -16.39
CA PRO A 416 13.71 31.77 -17.33
C PRO A 416 14.38 33.01 -16.74
N ASN A 417 15.71 33.02 -16.69
CA ASN A 417 16.51 34.20 -16.37
C ASN A 417 16.50 35.18 -17.55
#